data_AF-A0A2K6BSX3-F1
#
_entry.id   AF-A0A2K6BSX3-F1
#
_cell.length_a   1.000
_cell.length_b   1.000
_cell.length_c   1.000
_cell.angle_alpha   90.00
_cell.angle_beta   90.00
_cell.angle_gamma   90.00
#
_symmetry.space_group_name_H-M   'P 1'
#
loop_
_entity.id
_entity.type
_entity.pdbx_description
1 polymer ?
#
loop_
_entity_poly.entity_id
_entity_poly.type
_entity_poly.pdbx_seq_one_letter_code
_entity_poly.pdbx_strand_id
1 'polypeptide(L)'
;IFLDPWHLRHVEKDILIPKIMREKAKERCSEQVQDFTKCCKNSGVLMVVKCRKENSAMKECLTAYYNDPAFHEECKMEYLKEREEFRKTGIPAKKRLQKVPTSM
;
A
#
# COMPACT_ATOMS: atom_id res chain seq x y z
N ILE A 1 -25.37 -20.89 8.91
CA ILE A 1 -24.57 -20.32 7.79
C ILE A 1 -23.30 -19.74 8.40
N PHE A 2 -22.28 -20.58 8.60
CA PHE A 2 -20.98 -20.10 9.07
C PHE A 2 -20.24 -19.56 7.84
N LEU A 3 -20.22 -18.24 7.69
CA LEU A 3 -19.37 -17.59 6.69
C LEU A 3 -17.92 -17.85 7.10
N ASP A 4 -17.22 -18.66 6.31
CA ASP A 4 -15.79 -18.90 6.49
C ASP A 4 -15.06 -17.54 6.59
N PRO A 5 -14.45 -17.22 7.75
CA PRO A 5 -13.77 -15.95 7.96
C PRO A 5 -12.53 -15.80 7.08
N TRP A 6 -12.08 -16.87 6.42
CA TRP A 6 -10.91 -16.89 5.54
C TRP A 6 -11.26 -16.67 4.07
N HIS A 7 -12.55 -16.72 3.70
CA HIS A 7 -12.96 -16.46 2.33
C HIS A 7 -12.79 -14.97 1.98
N LEU A 8 -12.04 -14.71 0.91
CA LEU A 8 -11.78 -13.38 0.34
C LEU A 8 -12.50 -13.24 -1.00
N ARG A 9 -13.27 -12.16 -1.16
CA ARG A 9 -13.84 -11.76 -2.46
C ARG A 9 -12.73 -11.22 -3.37
N HIS A 10 -12.96 -11.23 -4.69
CA HIS A 10 -12.04 -10.63 -5.68
C HIS A 10 -11.60 -9.21 -5.30
N VAL A 11 -12.55 -8.34 -4.92
CA VAL A 11 -12.23 -6.97 -4.48
C VAL A 11 -11.31 -6.94 -3.25
N GLU A 12 -11.46 -7.90 -2.34
CA GLU A 12 -10.62 -7.95 -1.12
C GLU A 12 -9.20 -8.39 -1.47
N LYS A 13 -9.08 -9.43 -2.31
CA LYS A 13 -7.82 -10.01 -2.75
C LYS A 13 -7.04 -9.08 -3.68
N ASP A 14 -7.71 -8.49 -4.67
CA ASP A 14 -7.05 -7.81 -5.79
C ASP A 14 -6.97 -6.28 -5.59
N ILE A 15 -7.71 -5.72 -4.63
CA ILE A 15 -7.78 -4.27 -4.40
C ILE A 15 -7.49 -3.89 -2.95
N LEU A 16 -8.23 -4.44 -1.98
CA LEU A 16 -8.15 -3.96 -0.59
C LEU A 16 -6.86 -4.38 0.11
N ILE A 17 -6.47 -5.65 0.03
CA ILE A 17 -5.20 -6.12 0.59
C ILE A 17 -4.00 -5.45 -0.11
N PRO A 18 -3.93 -5.38 -1.46
CA PRO A 18 -2.88 -4.64 -2.15
C PRO A 18 -2.81 -3.15 -1.78
N LYS A 19 -3.95 -2.52 -1.46
CA LYS A 19 -3.98 -1.14 -0.97
C LYS A 19 -3.31 -1.01 0.40
N ILE A 20 -3.60 -1.94 1.34
CA ILE A 20 -2.94 -1.97 2.65
C ILE A 20 -1.43 -2.19 2.47
N MET A 21 -1.04 -3.16 1.64
CA MET A 21 0.37 -3.42 1.32
C MET A 21 1.07 -2.17 0.80
N ARG A 22 0.45 -1.45 -0.13
CA ARG A 22 1.01 -0.22 -0.71
C ARG A 22 1.31 0.85 0.33
N GLU A 23 0.33 1.18 1.17
CA GLU A 23 0.49 2.26 2.15
C GLU A 23 1.52 1.87 3.22
N LYS A 24 1.48 0.63 3.68
CA LYS A 24 2.45 0.10 4.64
C LYS A 24 3.87 0.00 4.07
N ALA A 25 4.01 -0.38 2.80
CA ALA A 25 5.30 -0.39 2.11
C ALA A 25 5.86 1.02 1.93
N LYS A 26 5.01 2.04 1.65
CA LYS A 26 5.45 3.45 1.61
C LYS A 26 5.91 3.96 2.98
N GLU A 27 5.26 3.57 4.07
CA GLU A 27 5.71 3.90 5.42
C GLU A 27 7.09 3.28 5.71
N ARG A 28 7.28 2.00 5.35
CA ARG A 28 8.57 1.30 5.54
C ARG A 28 9.68 1.82 4.61
N CYS A 29 9.35 2.22 3.39
CA CYS A 29 10.27 2.83 2.42
C CYS A 29 10.27 4.37 2.49
N SER A 30 9.95 4.94 3.66
CA SER A 30 9.74 6.39 3.81
C SER A 30 10.97 7.21 3.44
N GLU A 31 12.18 6.70 3.69
CA GLU A 31 13.44 7.33 3.28
C GLU A 31 13.54 7.46 1.76
N GLN A 32 13.38 6.35 1.02
CA GLN A 32 13.47 6.34 -0.45
C GLN A 32 12.35 7.18 -1.07
N VAL A 33 11.15 7.14 -0.50
CA VAL A 33 10.03 7.99 -0.91
C VAL A 33 10.35 9.47 -0.70
N GLN A 34 10.96 9.83 0.44
CA GLN A 34 11.35 11.21 0.72
C GLN A 34 12.45 11.69 -0.22
N ASP A 35 13.46 10.87 -0.50
CA ASP A 35 14.55 11.24 -1.40
C ASP A 35 14.08 11.41 -2.84
N PHE A 36 13.23 10.50 -3.31
CA PHE A 36 12.56 10.68 -4.60
C PHE A 36 11.71 11.96 -4.62
N THR A 37 10.92 12.22 -3.57
CA THR A 37 10.11 13.43 -3.46
C THR A 37 10.96 14.71 -3.46
N LYS A 38 12.09 14.72 -2.73
CA LYS A 38 13.05 15.84 -2.72
C LYS A 38 13.61 16.07 -4.13
N CYS A 39 14.04 15.00 -4.81
CA CYS A 39 14.55 15.11 -6.17
C CYS A 39 13.50 15.67 -7.14
N CYS A 40 12.26 15.20 -7.05
CA CYS A 40 11.16 15.66 -7.89
C CYS A 40 10.91 17.17 -7.70
N LYS A 41 10.86 17.63 -6.45
CA LYS A 41 10.69 19.05 -6.11
C LYS A 41 11.83 19.91 -6.67
N ASN A 42 13.06 19.44 -6.62
CA ASN A 42 14.24 20.19 -7.09
C ASN A 42 14.39 20.17 -8.62
N SER A 43 13.94 19.11 -9.29
CA SER A 43 14.15 18.91 -10.73
C SER A 43 13.04 19.47 -11.61
N GLY A 44 11.86 19.74 -11.05
CA GLY A 44 10.70 20.24 -11.79
C GLY A 44 10.37 19.36 -12.99
N VAL A 45 10.17 19.95 -14.16
CA VAL A 45 9.82 19.25 -15.41
C VAL A 45 10.87 18.20 -15.83
N LEU A 46 12.13 18.37 -15.42
CA LEU A 46 13.23 17.45 -15.78
C LEU A 46 13.33 16.22 -14.86
N MET A 47 12.39 16.04 -13.91
CA MET A 47 12.43 14.96 -12.91
C MET A 47 12.53 13.55 -13.51
N VAL A 48 11.87 13.28 -14.64
CA VAL A 48 11.85 11.94 -15.25
C VAL A 48 13.24 11.52 -15.75
N VAL A 49 14.10 12.49 -16.06
CA VAL A 49 15.48 12.25 -16.48
C VAL A 49 16.43 12.31 -15.29
N LYS A 50 16.29 13.34 -14.42
CA LYS A 50 17.22 13.59 -13.32
C LYS A 50 17.04 12.65 -12.12
N CYS A 51 15.81 12.24 -11.81
CA CYS A 51 15.49 11.46 -10.61
C CYS A 51 15.42 9.95 -10.84
N ARG A 52 16.09 9.44 -11.88
CA ARG A 52 16.04 8.01 -12.22
C ARG A 52 16.66 7.13 -11.14
N LYS A 53 17.70 7.62 -10.47
CA LYS A 53 18.39 6.90 -9.40
C LYS A 53 17.48 6.73 -8.18
N GLU A 54 16.90 7.82 -7.71
CA GLU A 54 15.99 7.85 -6.55
C GLU A 54 14.71 7.06 -6.85
N ASN A 55 14.19 7.16 -8.09
CA ASN A 55 13.05 6.35 -8.51
C ASN A 55 13.36 4.85 -8.52
N SER A 56 14.57 4.45 -8.94
CA SER A 56 14.98 3.04 -8.96
C SER A 56 15.12 2.50 -7.54
N ALA A 57 15.79 3.24 -6.65
CA ALA A 57 15.91 2.87 -5.23
C ALA A 57 14.55 2.76 -4.54
N MET A 58 13.64 3.70 -4.80
CA MET A 58 12.26 3.64 -4.28
C MET A 58 11.51 2.42 -4.82
N LYS A 59 11.59 2.16 -6.14
CA LYS A 59 10.95 1.00 -6.76
C LYS A 59 11.49 -0.31 -6.21
N GLU A 60 12.80 -0.43 -6.04
CA GLU A 60 13.45 -1.61 -5.48
C GLU A 60 12.93 -1.89 -4.05
N CYS A 61 12.91 -0.87 -3.19
CA CYS A 61 12.38 -1.00 -1.83
C CYS A 61 10.92 -1.46 -1.82
N LEU A 62 10.05 -0.80 -2.61
CA LEU A 62 8.64 -1.16 -2.67
C LEU A 62 8.43 -2.57 -3.23
N THR A 63 9.16 -2.93 -4.29
CA THR A 63 9.04 -4.24 -4.96
C THR A 63 9.48 -5.38 -4.05
N ALA A 64 10.49 -5.17 -3.20
CA ALA A 64 10.90 -6.15 -2.20
C ALA A 64 9.72 -6.54 -1.28
N TYR A 65 8.92 -5.58 -0.82
CA TYR A 65 7.74 -5.85 -0.01
C TYR A 65 6.59 -6.49 -0.79
N TYR A 66 6.35 -6.09 -2.05
CA TYR A 66 5.29 -6.69 -2.86
C TYR A 66 5.55 -8.17 -3.17
N ASN A 67 6.82 -8.56 -3.27
CA ASN A 67 7.23 -9.94 -3.53
C ASN A 67 7.38 -10.77 -2.26
N ASP A 68 7.24 -10.17 -1.08
CA ASP A 68 7.37 -10.88 0.20
C ASP A 68 6.02 -11.53 0.60
N PRO A 69 5.92 -12.88 0.61
CA PRO A 69 4.70 -13.56 1.01
C PRO A 69 4.37 -13.36 2.50
N ALA A 70 5.37 -13.16 3.36
CA ALA A 70 5.13 -12.87 4.78
C ALA A 70 4.48 -11.50 4.95
N PHE A 71 4.94 -10.51 4.18
CA PHE A 71 4.33 -9.18 4.16
C PHE A 71 2.90 -9.18 3.61
N HIS A 72 2.64 -9.95 2.55
CA HIS A 72 1.28 -10.14 2.05
C HIS A 72 0.37 -10.68 3.15
N GLU A 73 0.81 -11.70 3.87
CA GLU A 73 -0.02 -12.35 4.88
C GLU A 73 -0.21 -11.49 6.13
N GLU A 74 0.78 -10.69 6.52
CA GLU A 74 0.63 -9.63 7.51
C GLU A 74 -0.49 -8.66 7.12
N CYS A 75 -0.48 -8.17 5.88
CA CYS A 75 -1.49 -7.23 5.38
C CYS A 75 -2.88 -7.87 5.23
N LYS A 76 -2.95 -9.15 4.87
CA LYS A 76 -4.20 -9.92 4.83
C LYS A 76 -4.80 -10.07 6.22
N MET A 77 -3.99 -10.38 7.23
CA MET A 77 -4.48 -10.47 8.62
C MET A 77 -4.99 -9.13 9.14
N GLU A 78 -4.30 -8.03 8.82
CA GLU A 78 -4.77 -6.68 9.13
C GLU A 78 -6.14 -6.40 8.48
N TYR A 79 -6.30 -6.75 7.20
CA TYR A 79 -7.57 -6.62 6.49
C TYR A 79 -8.71 -7.43 7.14
N LEU A 80 -8.44 -8.69 7.49
CA LEU A 80 -9.44 -9.57 8.11
C LEU A 80 -9.91 -9.03 9.46
N LYS A 81 -9.00 -8.46 10.25
CA LYS A 81 -9.34 -7.79 11.51
C LYS A 81 -10.22 -6.56 11.29
N GLU A 82 -9.85 -5.67 10.36
CA GLU A 82 -10.68 -4.51 10.02
C GLU A 82 -12.08 -4.92 9.54
N ARG A 83 -12.15 -6.01 8.76
CA ARG A 83 -13.41 -6.56 8.27
C ARG A 83 -14.28 -7.09 9.40
N GLU A 84 -13.69 -7.78 10.38
CA GLU A 84 -14.40 -8.27 11.55
C GLU A 84 -14.93 -7.12 12.41
N GLU A 85 -14.10 -6.11 12.66
CA GLU A 85 -14.49 -4.89 13.39
C GLU A 85 -15.65 -4.17 12.70
N PHE A 86 -15.58 -4.03 11.36
CA PHE A 86 -16.67 -3.45 10.57
C PHE A 86 -17.95 -4.28 10.67
N ARG A 87 -17.86 -5.61 10.65
CA ARG A 87 -19.03 -6.50 10.82
C ARG A 87 -19.66 -6.36 12.21
N LYS A 88 -18.85 -6.14 13.25
CA LYS A 88 -19.33 -5.98 14.64
C LYS A 88 -19.93 -4.60 14.91
N THR A 89 -19.32 -3.54 14.37
CA THR A 89 -19.61 -2.15 14.76
C THR A 89 -20.30 -1.33 13.67
N GLY A 90 -20.21 -1.75 12.41
CA GLY A 90 -20.62 -0.94 11.26
C GLY A 90 -19.70 0.24 10.94
N ILE A 91 -18.63 0.46 11.70
CA ILE A 91 -17.74 1.63 11.54
C ILE A 91 -16.58 1.27 10.60
N PRO A 92 -16.41 1.97 9.46
CA PRO A 92 -15.31 1.68 8.54
C PRO A 92 -13.97 2.17 9.09
N ALA A 93 -12.91 1.37 8.91
CA ALA A 93 -11.55 1.79 9.23
C ALA A 93 -11.17 3.06 8.47
N LYS A 94 -10.52 4.03 9.14
CA LYS A 94 -10.10 5.32 8.55
C LYS A 94 -9.28 5.14 7.26
N LYS A 95 -8.47 4.07 7.18
CA LYS A 95 -7.67 3.70 6.00
C LYS A 95 -8.51 3.32 4.77
N ARG A 96 -9.75 2.84 4.94
CA ARG A 96 -10.68 2.58 3.82
C ARG A 96 -11.22 3.87 3.20
N LEU A 97 -11.38 4.93 3.97
CA LEU A 97 -11.94 6.22 3.51
C LEU A 97 -10.95 7.05 2.69
N GLN A 98 -9.65 6.83 2.87
CA GLN A 98 -8.65 7.49 2.03
C GLN A 98 -8.79 6.97 0.60
N LYS A 99 -9.16 7.83 -0.36
CA LYS A 99 -9.14 7.46 -1.78
C LYS A 99 -7.73 7.05 -2.16
N VAL A 100 -7.60 6.05 -3.03
CA VAL A 100 -6.30 5.79 -3.68
C VAL A 100 -5.87 7.12 -4.29
N PRO A 101 -4.69 7.67 -3.94
CA PRO A 101 -4.22 8.89 -4.59
C PRO A 101 -4.15 8.59 -6.08
N THR A 102 -4.97 9.26 -6.88
CA THR A 102 -4.82 9.26 -8.34
C THR A 102 -3.59 10.09 -8.62
N SER A 103 -2.39 9.49 -8.55
CA SER A 103 -1.20 10.16 -9.07
C SER A 103 -1.30 10.16 -10.59
N MET A 104 -1.59 11.33 -11.16
CA MET A 104 -1.10 11.67 -12.49
C MET A 104 0.39 12.01 -12.39
#